data_AF-A0A969D1N8-F1
#
_entry.id   AF-A0A969D1N8-F1
#
_cell.length_a   1.000
_cell.length_b   1.000
_cell.length_c   1.000
_cell.angle_alpha   90.00
_cell.angle_beta   90.00
_cell.angle_gamma   90.00
#
_symmetry.space_group_name_H-M   'P 1'
#
loop_
_entity.id
_entity.type
_entity.pdbx_description
1 polymer ?
#
loop_
_entity_poly.entity_id
_entity_poly.type
_entity_poly.pdbx_seq_one_letter_code
_entity_poly.pdbx_strand_id
1 'polypeptide(L)'
;MFVTQASSPFFAPRVLDCIATTLKAINAQVYPYTIDVPSFGPWGYVLASRDFTLQPNRLSLKIPTRFLTTEHLQSLFQLPADMPLGKAKINRLVDPVIVGYQADPRWTAYD
;
A
#
# COMPACT_ATOMS: atom_id res chain seq x y z
N MET A 1 -3.85 13.64 -6.97
CA MET A 1 -4.00 12.44 -6.12
C MET A 1 -4.10 11.22 -7.02
N PHE A 2 -3.45 10.12 -6.66
CA PHE A 2 -3.61 8.83 -7.34
C PHE A 2 -3.51 7.69 -6.33
N VAL A 3 -3.87 6.49 -6.77
CA VAL A 3 -3.70 5.25 -6.01
C VAL A 3 -3.07 4.18 -6.91
N THR A 4 -2.18 3.37 -6.37
CA THR A 4 -1.61 2.20 -7.05
C THR A 4 -1.74 0.96 -6.17
N GLN A 5 -1.88 -0.21 -6.81
CA GLN A 5 -1.68 -1.48 -6.14
C GLN A 5 -0.20 -1.64 -5.73
N ALA A 6 0.04 -2.44 -4.69
CA ALA A 6 1.34 -2.62 -4.08
C ALA A 6 1.64 -4.07 -3.66
N SER A 7 1.09 -5.03 -4.41
CA SER A 7 1.29 -6.47 -4.22
C SER A 7 0.77 -6.99 -2.86
N SER A 8 0.99 -8.27 -2.58
CA SER A 8 0.62 -8.84 -1.28
C SER A 8 1.61 -8.39 -0.20
N PRO A 9 1.16 -7.76 0.89
CA PRO A 9 2.01 -7.48 2.05
C PRO A 9 2.56 -8.75 2.71
N PHE A 10 1.88 -9.87 2.56
CA PHE A 10 2.30 -11.13 3.17
C PHE A 10 3.48 -11.74 2.39
N PHE A 11 3.31 -11.88 1.08
CA PHE A 11 4.33 -12.51 0.22
C PHE A 11 5.45 -11.56 -0.20
N ALA A 12 5.15 -10.27 -0.38
CA ALA A 12 6.11 -9.26 -0.86
C ALA A 12 6.06 -7.97 0.00
N PRO A 13 6.26 -8.03 1.33
CA PRO A 13 6.08 -6.87 2.23
C PRO A 13 6.94 -5.67 1.86
N ARG A 14 8.10 -5.91 1.24
CA ARG A 14 9.03 -4.84 0.82
C ARG A 14 8.51 -4.05 -0.38
N VAL A 15 7.56 -4.57 -1.15
CA VAL A 15 6.99 -3.88 -2.32
C VAL A 15 6.14 -2.69 -1.87
N LEU A 16 5.27 -2.88 -0.88
CA LEU A 16 4.48 -1.80 -0.28
C LEU A 16 5.40 -0.70 0.27
N ASP A 17 6.41 -1.07 1.06
CA ASP A 17 7.38 -0.12 1.62
C ASP A 17 8.17 0.62 0.52
N CYS A 18 8.61 -0.10 -0.52
CA CYS A 18 9.34 0.48 -1.64
C CYS A 18 8.52 1.54 -2.38
N ILE A 19 7.26 1.23 -2.69
CA ILE A 19 6.36 2.18 -3.35
C ILE A 19 6.12 3.38 -2.43
N ALA A 20 5.78 3.16 -1.16
CA ALA A 20 5.52 4.24 -0.21
C ALA A 20 6.75 5.16 -0.02
N THR A 21 7.94 4.58 0.14
CA THR A 21 9.21 5.30 0.29
C THR A 21 9.57 6.08 -0.97
N THR A 22 9.35 5.50 -2.15
CA THR A 22 9.60 6.17 -3.44
C THR A 22 8.69 7.37 -3.62
N LEU A 23 7.40 7.25 -3.30
CA LEU A 23 6.46 8.36 -3.42
C LEU A 23 6.71 9.46 -2.39
N LYS A 24 7.18 9.09 -1.20
CA LYS A 24 7.59 10.08 -0.20
C LYS A 24 8.81 10.90 -0.66
N ALA A 25 9.73 10.29 -1.40
CA ALA A 25 10.92 10.96 -1.94
C ALA A 25 10.63 12.04 -2.98
N ILE A 26 9.43 12.05 -3.58
CA ILE A 26 8.97 13.11 -4.49
C ILE A 26 8.07 14.14 -3.79
N ASN A 27 8.20 14.25 -2.46
CA ASN A 27 7.48 15.17 -1.57
C ASN A 27 5.95 15.01 -1.63
N ALA A 28 5.45 13.78 -1.84
CA ALA A 28 4.04 13.49 -1.70
C ALA A 28 3.68 13.14 -0.25
N GLN A 29 2.45 13.48 0.14
CA GLN A 29 1.75 12.82 1.25
C GLN A 29 1.38 11.40 0.80
N VAL A 30 1.72 10.41 1.62
CA VAL A 30 1.61 8.98 1.27
C VAL A 30 0.81 8.25 2.34
N TYR A 31 -0.20 7.50 1.88
CA TYR A 31 -1.14 6.75 2.72
C TYR A 31 -1.21 5.31 2.21
N PRO A 32 -0.31 4.43 2.66
CA PRO A 32 -0.38 3.00 2.37
C PRO A 32 -1.50 2.36 3.19
N TYR A 33 -2.15 1.35 2.61
CA TYR A 33 -3.19 0.57 3.27
C TYR A 33 -3.25 -0.84 2.69
N THR A 34 -3.84 -1.74 3.46
CA THR A 34 -4.04 -3.14 3.07
C THR A 34 -5.51 -3.51 3.21
N ILE A 35 -5.98 -4.39 2.35
CA ILE A 35 -7.34 -4.90 2.38
C ILE A 35 -7.38 -6.33 1.85
N ASP A 36 -8.30 -7.14 2.36
CA ASP A 36 -8.48 -8.50 1.87
C ASP A 36 -9.28 -8.50 0.56
N VAL A 37 -8.64 -8.98 -0.50
CA VAL A 37 -9.26 -9.18 -1.81
C VAL A 37 -9.51 -10.68 -1.96
N PRO A 38 -10.77 -11.16 -2.12
CA PRO A 38 -11.07 -12.60 -2.06
C PRO A 38 -10.24 -13.50 -2.97
N SER A 39 -9.87 -13.03 -4.17
CA SER A 39 -9.04 -13.79 -5.11
C SER A 39 -7.54 -13.75 -4.80
N PHE A 40 -7.07 -12.81 -3.98
CA PHE A 40 -5.65 -12.54 -3.75
C PHE A 40 -5.22 -12.58 -2.27
N GLY A 41 -6.16 -12.70 -1.33
CA GLY A 41 -5.90 -12.54 0.10
C GLY A 41 -5.57 -11.08 0.47
N PRO A 42 -4.73 -10.85 1.50
CA PRO A 42 -4.28 -9.52 1.86
C PRO A 42 -3.56 -8.86 0.68
N TRP A 43 -3.99 -7.66 0.32
CA TRP A 43 -3.44 -6.91 -0.80
C TRP A 43 -3.17 -5.46 -0.44
N GLY A 44 -2.00 -4.97 -0.85
CA GLY A 44 -1.51 -3.63 -0.55
C GLY A 44 -1.90 -2.62 -1.61
N TYR A 45 -2.11 -1.38 -1.17
CA TYR A 45 -2.33 -0.21 -1.99
C TYR A 45 -1.58 0.99 -1.40
N VAL A 46 -1.23 1.95 -2.25
CA VAL A 46 -0.65 3.23 -1.81
C VAL A 46 -1.40 4.37 -2.47
N LEU A 47 -2.03 5.22 -1.66
CA LEU A 47 -2.58 6.50 -2.09
C LEU A 47 -1.50 7.57 -1.92
N ALA A 48 -1.35 8.44 -2.91
CA ALA A 48 -0.45 9.59 -2.81
C ALA A 48 -1.05 10.88 -3.37
N SER A 49 -0.71 11.99 -2.74
CA SER A 49 -1.10 13.33 -3.18
C SER A 49 -0.05 14.37 -2.80
N ARG A 50 0.06 15.46 -3.58
CA ARG A 50 0.89 16.61 -3.21
C ARG A 50 0.11 17.67 -2.42
N ASP A 51 -1.16 17.85 -2.77
CA ASP A 51 -1.96 19.00 -2.28
C ASP A 51 -3.12 18.57 -1.36
N PHE A 52 -3.15 17.31 -0.93
CA PHE A 52 -4.24 16.78 -0.11
C PHE A 52 -3.69 16.03 1.10
N THR A 53 -4.21 16.39 2.28
CA THR A 53 -3.98 15.66 3.52
C THR A 53 -5.21 14.83 3.85
N LEU A 54 -5.06 13.52 3.88
CA LEU A 54 -6.13 12.59 4.22
C LEU A 54 -6.48 12.72 5.71
N GLN A 55 -7.78 12.80 5.99
CA GLN A 55 -8.33 12.71 7.34
C GLN A 55 -9.26 11.50 7.37
N PRO A 56 -8.76 10.30 7.76
CA PRO A 56 -9.54 9.07 7.66
C PRO A 56 -10.90 9.16 8.35
N ASN A 57 -10.95 9.72 9.56
CA ASN A 57 -12.19 9.91 10.34
C ASN A 57 -13.26 10.82 9.68
N ARG A 58 -12.93 11.54 8.60
CA ARG A 58 -13.87 12.38 7.85
C ARG A 58 -14.29 11.75 6.52
N LEU A 59 -13.79 10.57 6.19
CA LEU A 59 -14.18 9.87 4.96
C LEU A 59 -15.61 9.35 5.09
N SER A 60 -16.38 9.48 4.01
CA SER A 60 -17.75 8.99 3.90
C SER A 60 -17.99 8.41 2.51
N LEU A 61 -18.81 7.37 2.43
CA LEU A 61 -19.25 6.79 1.17
C LEU A 61 -20.41 7.62 0.60
N LYS A 62 -20.30 8.03 -0.66
CA LYS A 62 -21.33 8.83 -1.35
C LYS A 62 -22.26 8.00 -2.24
N ILE A 63 -21.96 6.72 -2.41
CA ILE A 63 -22.70 5.78 -3.24
C ILE A 63 -22.88 4.47 -2.48
N PRO A 64 -23.91 3.67 -2.80
CA PRO A 64 -24.03 2.32 -2.28
C PRO A 64 -22.83 1.46 -2.69
N THR A 65 -22.29 0.71 -1.74
CA THR A 65 -21.16 -0.19 -1.91
C THR A 65 -21.51 -1.57 -1.35
N ARG A 66 -20.93 -2.63 -1.94
CA ARG A 66 -21.14 -4.01 -1.47
C ARG A 66 -20.11 -4.48 -0.45
N PHE A 67 -18.95 -3.84 -0.42
CA PHE A 67 -17.79 -4.30 0.36
C PHE A 67 -17.31 -3.26 1.37
N LEU A 68 -17.06 -2.03 0.94
CA LEU A 68 -16.68 -0.96 1.84
C LEU A 68 -17.89 -0.51 2.67
N THR A 69 -17.73 -0.43 3.99
CA THR A 69 -18.56 0.41 4.87
C THR A 69 -17.79 1.70 5.17
N THR A 70 -18.46 2.70 5.76
CA THR A 70 -17.78 3.92 6.18
C THR A 70 -16.68 3.59 7.19
N GLU A 71 -16.99 2.79 8.21
CA GLU A 71 -16.06 2.40 9.28
C GLU A 71 -14.84 1.67 8.70
N HIS A 72 -15.07 0.72 7.78
CA HIS A 72 -13.99 -0.01 7.12
C HIS A 72 -13.11 0.92 6.27
N LEU A 73 -13.71 1.85 5.51
CA LEU A 73 -12.97 2.86 4.74
C LEU A 73 -12.06 3.72 5.64
N GLN A 74 -12.56 4.13 6.80
CA GLN A 74 -11.81 4.96 7.75
C GLN A 74 -10.67 4.18 8.42
N SER A 75 -10.79 2.85 8.56
CA SER A 75 -9.77 2.00 9.17
C SER A 75 -8.65 1.57 8.21
N LEU A 76 -8.85 1.64 6.88
CA LEU A 76 -7.89 1.11 5.89
C LEU A 76 -6.45 1.57 6.12
N PHE A 77 -6.28 2.84 6.50
CA PHE A 77 -4.96 3.49 6.62
C PHE A 77 -4.24 3.17 7.95
N GLN A 78 -4.75 2.23 8.74
CA GLN A 78 -4.12 1.73 9.96
C GLN A 78 -3.35 0.45 9.64
N LEU A 79 -2.03 0.58 9.50
CA LEU A 79 -1.18 -0.59 9.25
C LEU A 79 -0.84 -1.31 10.56
N PRO A 80 -0.71 -2.66 10.52
CA PRO A 80 -0.15 -3.44 11.61
C PRO A 80 1.26 -3.00 12.01
N ALA A 81 1.62 -3.17 13.28
CA ALA A 81 2.90 -2.71 13.84
C ALA A 81 4.12 -3.45 13.25
N ASP A 82 3.93 -4.66 12.76
CA ASP A 82 4.92 -5.51 12.09
C ASP A 82 5.09 -5.20 10.59
N MET A 83 4.43 -4.15 10.10
CA MET A 83 4.60 -3.61 8.75
C MET A 83 5.33 -2.25 8.76
N PRO A 84 6.60 -2.20 9.18
CA PRO A 84 7.34 -0.94 9.23
C PRO A 84 7.61 -0.41 7.81
N LEU A 85 7.47 0.91 7.66
CA LEU A 85 7.77 1.63 6.42
C LEU A 85 9.06 2.44 6.55
N GLY A 86 9.63 2.85 5.42
CA GLY A 86 10.82 3.69 5.32
C GLY A 86 12.14 2.93 5.29
N LYS A 87 12.14 1.60 5.16
CA LYS A 87 13.37 0.78 5.14
C LYS A 87 13.77 0.33 3.74
N ALA A 88 12.83 0.30 2.80
CA ALA A 88 13.07 -0.03 1.41
C ALA A 88 13.86 1.06 0.67
N LYS A 89 14.58 0.67 -0.39
CA LYS A 89 15.26 1.62 -1.27
C LYS A 89 14.25 2.35 -2.16
N ILE A 90 14.57 3.59 -2.53
CA ILE A 90 13.81 4.36 -3.52
C ILE A 90 13.97 3.69 -4.89
N ASN A 91 12.84 3.39 -5.54
CA ASN A 91 12.82 2.84 -6.89
C ASN A 91 13.09 3.92 -7.94
N ARG A 92 13.95 3.63 -8.90
CA ARG A 92 14.28 4.52 -10.03
C ARG A 92 14.20 3.74 -11.33
N LEU A 93 14.01 4.44 -12.44
CA LEU A 93 13.98 3.81 -13.76
C LEU A 93 15.30 3.10 -14.08
N VAL A 94 16.44 3.72 -13.74
CA VAL A 94 17.79 3.20 -13.97
C VAL A 94 18.25 2.17 -12.93
N ASP A 95 17.51 2.04 -11.83
CA ASP A 95 17.79 1.08 -10.75
C ASP A 95 16.45 0.58 -10.18
N PRO A 96 15.78 -0.36 -10.88
CA PRO A 96 14.43 -0.80 -10.54
C PRO A 96 14.43 -1.83 -9.39
N VAL A 97 14.88 -1.40 -8.21
CA VAL A 97 14.99 -2.24 -6.99
C VAL A 97 13.70 -2.97 -6.62
N ILE A 98 12.54 -2.45 -7.04
CA ILE A 98 11.23 -3.07 -6.81
C ILE A 98 11.10 -4.47 -7.44
N VAL A 99 11.78 -4.71 -8.57
CA VAL A 99 11.76 -6.02 -9.23
C VAL A 99 12.34 -7.09 -8.32
N GLY A 100 13.45 -6.78 -7.64
CA GLY A 100 14.06 -7.68 -6.66
C GLY A 100 13.17 -7.92 -5.43
N TYR A 101 12.43 -6.91 -4.98
CA TYR A 101 11.48 -7.09 -3.87
C TYR A 101 10.25 -7.92 -4.25
N GLN A 102 9.80 -7.84 -5.50
CA GLN A 102 8.69 -8.64 -6.02
C GLN A 102 9.11 -10.10 -6.25
N ALA A 103 10.35 -10.33 -6.67
CA ALA A 103 10.89 -11.65 -6.97
C ALA A 103 11.44 -12.40 -5.73
N ASP A 104 11.42 -11.80 -4.53
CA ASP A 104 11.83 -12.45 -3.27
C ASP A 104 11.02 -13.75 -3.09
N PRO A 105 11.67 -14.94 -3.06
CA PRO A 105 11.01 -16.23 -3.19
C PRO A 105 10.25 -16.67 -1.92
N ARG A 106 9.70 -15.76 -1.13
CA ARG A 106 8.83 -16.12 0.02
C ARG A 106 7.62 -16.96 -0.39
N TRP A 107 7.27 -16.93 -1.67
CA TRP A 107 6.30 -17.83 -2.31
C TRP A 107 6.67 -19.31 -2.20
N THR A 108 7.97 -19.67 -2.27
CA THR A 108 8.42 -21.07 -2.28
C THR A 108 8.29 -21.78 -0.93
N ALA A 109 7.88 -21.07 0.12
CA ALA A 109 7.58 -21.67 1.42
C ALA A 109 6.14 -22.20 1.52
N TYR A 110 5.31 -21.97 0.50
CA TYR A 110 3.87 -22.33 0.47
C TYR A 110 3.48 -23.31 -0.66
N ASP A 111 4.44 -23.71 -1.50
CA ASP A 111 4.32 -24.79 -2.50
C ASP A 111 4.95 -26.09 -1.97
#